data_AF-A0ABD7WZJ2-F1
#
_entry.id   AF-A0ABD7WZJ2-F1
#
_cell.length_a   1.000
_cell.length_b   1.000
_cell.length_c   1.000
_cell.angle_alpha   90.00
_cell.angle_beta   90.00
_cell.angle_gamma   90.00
#
_symmetry.space_group_name_H-M   'P 1'
#
loop_
_entity.id
_entity.type
_entity.pdbx_description
1 polymer ?
#
loop_
_entity_poly.entity_id
_entity_poly.type
_entity_poly.pdbx_seq_one_letter_code
_entity_poly.pdbx_strand_id
1 'polypeptide(L)' 'MISLPFKARIDRTQNLDSLKEEAAIMHRIADQLSPMSLEFIEYTERIQYVYERMHTIVRHPTKKLA' A
#
# COMPACT_ATOMS: atom_id res chain seq x y z
N MET A 1 8.18 9.25 5.46
CA MET A 1 9.15 8.47 4.64
C MET A 1 8.92 6.98 4.87
N ILE A 2 8.29 6.32 3.90
CA ILE A 2 7.98 4.89 3.98
C ILE A 2 9.22 4.00 4.08
N SER A 3 9.16 3.03 4.99
CA SER A 3 10.29 2.15 5.29
C SER A 3 10.60 1.16 4.17
N LEU A 4 11.89 0.82 4.00
CA LEU A 4 12.33 -0.18 3.01
C LEU A 4 11.69 -1.57 3.21
N PRO A 5 11.54 -2.08 4.47
CA PRO A 5 10.87 -3.36 4.69
C PRO A 5 9.41 -3.35 4.25
N PHE A 6 8.71 -2.23 4.46
CA PHE A 6 7.33 -2.07 4.03
C PHE A 6 7.22 -2.14 2.50
N LYS A 7 8.02 -1.35 1.78
CA LYS A 7 8.04 -1.36 0.31
C LYS A 7 8.27 -2.77 -0.25
N ALA A 8 9.33 -3.43 0.23
CA ALA A 8 9.70 -4.76 -0.25
C ALA A 8 8.59 -5.81 -0.03
N ARG A 9 7.82 -5.70 1.05
CA ARG A 9 6.66 -6.58 1.29
C ARG A 9 5.54 -6.31 0.29
N ILE A 10 5.17 -5.04 0.11
CA ILE A 10 4.10 -4.65 -0.82
C ILE A 10 4.43 -5.01 -2.28
N ASP A 11 5.68 -4.84 -2.69
CA ASP A 11 6.14 -5.18 -4.04
C ASP A 11 6.00 -6.67 -4.37
N ARG A 12 6.18 -7.53 -3.37
CA ARG A 12 6.06 -8.99 -3.52
C ARG A 12 4.60 -9.46 -3.54
N THR A 13 3.68 -8.69 -2.96
CA THR A 13 2.26 -9.04 -2.95
C THR A 13 1.67 -8.94 -4.37
N GLN A 14 1.05 -10.04 -4.82
CA GLN A 14 0.31 -10.11 -6.10
C GLN A 14 -1.20 -10.18 -5.90
N ASN A 15 -1.66 -10.55 -4.70
CA ASN A 15 -3.08 -10.67 -4.39
C ASN A 15 -3.69 -9.27 -4.19
N LEU A 16 -4.60 -8.89 -5.09
CA LEU A 16 -5.29 -7.60 -5.03
C LEU A 16 -6.18 -7.44 -3.80
N ASP A 17 -6.81 -8.50 -3.31
CA ASP A 17 -7.69 -8.42 -2.14
C ASP A 17 -6.88 -8.22 -0.87
N SER A 18 -5.71 -8.87 -0.75
CA SER A 18 -4.77 -8.60 0.35
C SER A 18 -4.27 -7.15 0.34
N LEU A 19 -4.01 -6.57 -0.84
CA LEU A 19 -3.62 -5.16 -0.95
C LEU A 19 -4.77 -4.20 -0.59
N LYS A 20 -6.02 -4.53 -0.96
CA LYS A 20 -7.21 -3.75 -0.54
C LYS A 20 -7.37 -3.77 0.98
N GLU A 21 -7.24 -4.95 1.59
CA GLU A 21 -7.34 -5.08 3.05
C GLU A 21 -6.24 -4.29 3.76
N GLU A 22 -5.01 -4.36 3.25
CA GLU A 22 -3.88 -3.57 3.75
C GLU A 22 -4.16 -2.06 3.71
N ALA A 23 -4.62 -1.54 2.57
CA ALA A 23 -4.99 -0.13 2.43
C ALA A 23 -6.13 0.25 3.38
N ALA A 24 -7.15 -0.60 3.54
CA ALA A 24 -8.27 -0.36 4.44
C ALA A 24 -7.84 -0.29 5.92
N ILE A 25 -6.93 -1.16 6.35
CA ILE A 25 -6.35 -1.12 7.70
C ILE A 25 -5.60 0.20 7.91
N MET A 26 -4.78 0.62 6.93
CA MET A 26 -4.04 1.87 7.03
C MET A 26 -4.94 3.11 7.07
N HIS A 27 -6.03 3.12 6.29
CA HIS A 27 -7.03 4.19 6.35
C HIS A 27 -7.63 4.30 7.76
N ARG A 28 -8.05 3.18 8.35
CA ARG A 28 -8.59 3.17 9.72
C ARG A 28 -7.59 3.69 10.75
N ILE A 29 -6.31 3.37 10.60
CA ILE A 29 -5.27 3.87 11.50
C ILE A 29 -5.09 5.38 11.29
N ALA A 30 -4.98 5.83 10.03
CA ALA A 30 -4.82 7.24 9.70
C ALA A 30 -5.98 8.11 10.24
N ASP A 31 -7.22 7.62 10.17
CA ASP A 31 -8.41 8.32 10.68
C ASP A 31 -8.39 8.53 12.20
N GLN A 32 -7.60 7.75 12.94
CA GLN A 32 -7.44 7.86 14.39
C GLN A 32 -6.28 8.76 14.81
N LEU A 33 -5.43 9.19 13.86
CA LEU A 33 -4.26 10.01 14.13
C LEU A 33 -4.61 11.50 14.08
N SER A 34 -3.82 12.30 14.77
CA SER A 34 -3.90 13.76 14.63
C SER A 34 -3.60 14.13 13.17
N PRO A 35 -4.44 14.98 12.53
CA PRO A 35 -4.12 15.49 11.20
C PRO A 35 -2.72 16.08 11.17
N MET A 36 -1.99 15.79 10.08
CA MET A 36 -0.62 16.28 9.84
C MET A 36 0.44 15.82 10.86
N SER A 37 0.14 14.85 11.74
CA SER A 37 1.19 14.19 12.53
C SER A 37 2.15 13.44 11.61
N LEU A 38 3.37 13.18 12.07
CA LEU A 38 4.36 12.42 11.29
C LEU A 38 3.83 11.02 10.96
N GLU A 39 3.13 10.39 11.90
CA GLU A 39 2.49 9.09 11.72
C GLU A 39 1.38 9.18 10.67
N PHE A 40 0.54 10.22 10.71
CA PHE A 40 -0.50 10.43 9.70
C PHE A 40 0.11 10.57 8.30
N ILE A 41 1.15 11.39 8.17
CA ILE A 41 1.88 11.56 6.90
C ILE A 41 2.48 10.23 6.45
N GLU A 42 3.07 9.46 7.35
CA GLU A 42 3.61 8.14 7.00
C GLU A 42 2.52 7.18 6.50
N TYR A 43 1.37 7.10 7.19
CA TYR A 43 0.28 6.22 6.76
C TYR A 43 -0.32 6.65 5.42
N THR A 44 -0.47 7.95 5.16
CA THR A 44 -0.92 8.45 3.86
C THR A 44 0.05 8.11 2.72
N GLU A 45 1.36 8.23 2.94
CA GLU A 45 2.37 7.77 1.99
C GLU A 45 2.31 6.24 1.75
N ARG A 46 2.10 5.45 2.82
CA ARG A 46 1.97 3.98 2.70
C ARG A 46 0.73 3.60 1.89
N ILE A 47 -0.41 4.26 2.14
CA ILE A 47 -1.65 4.05 1.41
C ILE A 47 -1.45 4.33 -0.08
N GLN A 48 -0.82 5.46 -0.42
CA GLN A 48 -0.51 5.81 -1.81
C GLN A 48 0.32 4.71 -2.47
N TYR A 49 1.37 4.21 -1.80
CA TYR A 49 2.22 3.14 -2.32
C TYR A 49 1.46 1.84 -2.59
N VAL A 50 0.54 1.46 -1.70
CA VAL A 50 -0.30 0.26 -1.90
C VAL A 50 -1.18 0.42 -3.14
N TYR A 51 -1.79 1.59 -3.35
CA TYR A 51 -2.61 1.84 -4.54
C TYR A 51 -1.77 1.85 -5.83
N GLU A 52 -0.58 2.43 -5.81
CA GLU A 52 0.37 2.38 -6.94
C GLU A 52 0.68 0.92 -7.31
N ARG A 53 0.93 0.07 -6.30
CA ARG A 53 1.18 -1.36 -6.50
C ARG A 53 -0.02 -2.08 -7.10
N MET A 54 -1.22 -1.85 -6.58
CA MET A 54 -2.47 -2.42 -7.13
C MET A 54 -2.63 -2.02 -8.60
N HIS A 55 -2.37 -0.75 -8.91
CA HIS A 55 -2.45 -0.23 -10.26
C HIS A 55 -1.43 -0.89 -11.20
N THR A 56 -0.20 -1.15 -10.74
CA THR A 56 0.80 -1.93 -11.50
C THR A 56 0.29 -3.34 -11.80
N ILE A 57 -0.30 -4.03 -10.82
CA ILE A 57 -0.83 -5.39 -11.01
C ILE A 57 -2.00 -5.39 -12.00
N VAL A 58 -2.89 -4.41 -11.92
CA VAL A 58 -4.05 -4.31 -12.84
C VAL A 58 -3.62 -3.96 -14.27
N ARG A 59 -2.64 -3.06 -14.46
CA ARG A 59 -2.16 -2.66 -15.80
C ARG A 59 -1.21 -3.67 -16.42
N HIS A 60 -0.46 -4.37 -15.59
CA HIS A 60 0.45 -5.43 -16.01
C HIS A 60 0.09 -6.69 -15.22
N PRO A 61 -1.10 -7.29 -15.48
CA PRO A 61 -1.40 -8.60 -14.96
C PRO A 61 -0.28 -9.46 -15.52
N THR A 62 0.62 -9.91 -14.64
CA THR A 62 1.86 -10.59 -14.98
C THR A 62 1.63 -11.39 -16.25
N LYS A 63 2.33 -11.02 -17.34
CA LYS A 63 2.46 -11.89 -18.52
C LYS A 63 2.70 -13.27 -17.93
N LYS A 64 1.74 -14.19 -18.12
CA LYS A 64 1.95 -15.59 -17.76
C LYS A 64 3.32 -15.91 -18.32
N LEU A 65 4.28 -16.22 -17.45
CA LEU A 65 5.52 -16.84 -17.87
C LEU A 65 5.05 -18.17 -18.48
N ALA A 66 4.93 -18.16 -19.81
CA ALA A 66 4.71 -19.34 -20.63
C ALA A 66 6.00 -20.15 -20.69
#